data_AF-A0A0G4NBZ9-F1
#
_entry.id   AF-A0A0G4NBZ9-F1
#
_cell.length_a   1.000
_cell.length_b   1.000
_cell.length_c   1.000
_cell.angle_alpha   90.00
_cell.angle_beta   90.00
_cell.angle_gamma   90.00
#
_symmetry.space_group_name_H-M   'P 1'
#
loop_
_entity.id
_entity.type
_entity.pdbx_description
1 polymer ?
#
loop_
_entity_poly.entity_id
_entity_poly.type
_entity_poly.pdbx_seq_one_letter_code
_entity_poly.pdbx_strand_id
1 'polypeptide(L)'
;GTDLPPHDIVYTLVDLYFKHCNTWCPILDRKTTFGAFFGSTSLTEADRVLLHAIVATTLRFCKDPRLSPEMKAHYHAVSKHTVQIYAMERVSVEALRALVILCLDELGTSNGPRGWNLLALIAQNVRQLDLCEESSVFLSADAEDMPQTGSMRRVVNAPPDSWIEDEGRRRLCWM
;
A
#
# COMPACT_ATOMS: atom_id res chain seq x y z
N GLY A 1 9.74 0.04 -22.58
CA GLY A 1 9.78 -1.37 -22.12
C GLY A 1 8.81 -1.49 -20.99
N THR A 2 8.12 -2.61 -20.82
CA THR A 2 7.17 -2.77 -19.71
C THR A 2 7.93 -2.87 -18.40
N ASP A 3 7.73 -1.89 -17.50
CA ASP A 3 8.37 -1.83 -16.17
C ASP A 3 7.90 -2.93 -15.21
N LEU A 4 6.90 -3.71 -15.63
CA LEU A 4 6.34 -4.86 -14.92
C LEU A 4 6.68 -6.18 -15.66
N PRO A 5 6.72 -7.31 -14.93
CA PRO A 5 6.80 -8.64 -15.53
C PRO A 5 5.61 -8.96 -16.45
N PRO A 6 5.70 -10.02 -17.26
CA PRO A 6 4.58 -10.57 -18.03
C PRO A 6 3.31 -10.80 -17.19
N HIS A 7 2.14 -10.63 -17.81
CA HIS A 7 0.85 -10.62 -17.12
C HIS A 7 0.53 -11.91 -16.33
N ASP A 8 0.91 -13.07 -16.86
CA ASP A 8 0.75 -14.36 -16.21
C ASP A 8 1.64 -14.50 -14.95
N ILE A 9 2.84 -13.94 -15.01
CA ILE A 9 3.75 -13.87 -13.86
C ILE A 9 3.18 -12.90 -12.82
N VAL A 10 2.68 -11.74 -13.24
CA VAL A 10 2.05 -10.77 -12.34
C VAL A 10 0.86 -11.38 -11.61
N TYR A 11 -0.02 -12.12 -12.29
CA TYR A 11 -1.12 -12.84 -11.65
C TYR A 11 -0.62 -13.80 -10.55
N THR A 12 0.45 -14.55 -10.85
CA THR A 12 1.09 -15.46 -9.89
C THR A 12 1.69 -14.70 -8.70
N LEU A 13 2.32 -13.55 -8.93
CA LEU A 13 2.90 -12.71 -7.87
C LEU A 13 1.80 -12.15 -6.95
N VAL A 14 0.66 -11.73 -7.50
CA VAL A 14 -0.49 -11.28 -6.70
C VAL A 14 -1.04 -12.44 -5.85
N ASP A 15 -1.14 -13.66 -6.39
CA ASP A 15 -1.52 -14.83 -5.57
C ASP A 15 -0.52 -15.11 -4.44
N LEU A 16 0.78 -15.01 -4.72
CA LEU A 16 1.84 -15.17 -3.72
C LEU A 16 1.77 -14.09 -2.63
N TYR A 17 1.36 -12.86 -2.95
CA TYR A 17 1.14 -11.82 -1.95
C TYR A 17 0.09 -12.24 -0.92
N PHE A 18 -1.06 -12.72 -1.38
CA PHE A 18 -2.13 -13.14 -0.48
C PHE A 18 -1.74 -14.37 0.35
N LYS A 19 -0.87 -15.22 -0.19
CA LYS A 19 -0.39 -16.43 0.48
C LYS A 19 0.67 -16.17 1.54
N HIS A 20 1.58 -15.22 1.31
CA HIS A 20 2.80 -15.05 2.13
C HIS A 20 2.89 -13.70 2.85
N CYS A 21 2.28 -12.64 2.33
CA CYS A 21 2.40 -11.28 2.86
C CYS A 21 1.11 -10.86 3.59
N ASN A 22 -0.05 -11.05 2.95
CA ASN A 22 -1.33 -10.59 3.49
C ASN A 22 -1.72 -11.28 4.81
N THR A 23 -1.14 -12.45 5.11
CA THR A 23 -1.33 -13.14 6.40
C THR A 23 -0.73 -12.38 7.58
N TRP A 24 0.34 -11.63 7.36
CA TRP A 24 1.04 -10.85 8.38
C TRP A 24 0.72 -9.35 8.29
N CYS A 25 0.19 -8.93 7.13
CA CYS A 25 -0.11 -7.54 6.81
C CYS A 25 -1.42 -7.48 6.01
N PRO A 26 -2.59 -7.68 6.67
CA PRO A 26 -3.88 -7.85 6.01
C PRO A 26 -4.49 -6.52 5.55
N ILE A 27 -3.78 -5.80 4.68
CA ILE A 27 -4.18 -4.48 4.19
C ILE A 27 -5.13 -4.59 2.98
N LEU A 28 -5.01 -5.66 2.20
CA LEU A 28 -5.79 -5.83 0.97
C LEU A 28 -6.85 -6.92 1.12
N ASP A 29 -7.99 -6.71 0.47
CA ASP A 29 -8.97 -7.76 0.24
C ASP A 29 -8.71 -8.45 -1.10
N ARG A 30 -8.76 -9.78 -1.10
CA ARG A 30 -8.43 -10.59 -2.28
C ARG A 30 -9.43 -10.37 -3.41
N LYS A 31 -10.73 -10.36 -3.12
CA LYS A 31 -11.75 -10.27 -4.17
C LYS A 31 -11.70 -8.92 -4.85
N THR A 32 -11.61 -7.84 -4.06
CA THR A 32 -11.53 -6.47 -4.59
C THR A 32 -10.25 -6.25 -5.40
N THR A 33 -9.12 -6.75 -4.91
CA THR A 33 -7.81 -6.56 -5.57
C THR A 33 -7.73 -7.31 -6.90
N PHE A 34 -8.15 -8.57 -6.95
CA PHE A 34 -8.18 -9.31 -8.22
C PHE A 34 -9.21 -8.71 -9.20
N GLY A 35 -10.36 -8.26 -8.71
CA GLY A 35 -11.35 -7.55 -9.52
C GLY A 35 -10.80 -6.26 -10.13
N ALA A 36 -10.10 -5.45 -9.33
CA ALA A 36 -9.47 -4.22 -9.80
C ALA A 36 -8.37 -4.48 -10.83
N PHE A 37 -7.51 -5.47 -10.59
CA PHE A 37 -6.33 -5.72 -11.42
C PHE A 37 -6.62 -6.46 -12.73
N PHE A 38 -7.58 -7.38 -12.71
CA PHE A 38 -7.82 -8.31 -13.82
C PHE A 38 -9.26 -8.25 -14.37
N GLY A 39 -10.18 -7.58 -13.69
CA GLY A 39 -11.58 -7.43 -14.11
C GLY A 39 -11.91 -6.08 -14.77
N SER A 40 -11.07 -5.06 -14.57
CA SER A 40 -11.30 -3.70 -15.09
C SER A 40 -10.64 -3.48 -16.45
N THR A 41 -11.33 -2.80 -17.37
CA THR A 41 -10.79 -2.46 -18.71
C THR A 41 -9.57 -1.52 -18.63
N SER A 42 -9.42 -0.77 -17.54
CA SER A 42 -8.29 0.13 -17.32
C SER A 42 -7.90 0.20 -15.84
N LEU A 43 -6.61 0.02 -15.56
CA LEU A 43 -6.03 0.23 -14.22
C LEU A 43 -5.81 1.70 -13.95
N THR A 44 -6.25 2.16 -12.78
CA THR A 44 -5.92 3.50 -12.29
C THR A 44 -4.42 3.62 -12.02
N GLU A 45 -3.90 4.84 -11.91
CA GLU A 45 -2.50 5.08 -11.57
C GLU A 45 -2.16 4.46 -10.19
N ALA A 46 -3.05 4.64 -9.21
CA ALA A 46 -2.89 4.07 -7.88
C ALA A 46 -2.85 2.53 -7.90
N ASP A 47 -3.71 1.88 -8.69
CA ASP A 47 -3.71 0.42 -8.84
C ASP A 47 -2.40 -0.09 -9.45
N ARG A 48 -1.84 0.63 -10.42
CA ARG A 48 -0.54 0.27 -11.01
C ARG A 48 0.58 0.39 -9.99
N VAL A 49 0.57 1.44 -9.16
CA VAL A 49 1.57 1.61 -8.10
C VAL A 49 1.44 0.53 -7.03
N LEU A 50 0.20 0.17 -6.65
CA LEU A 50 -0.05 -0.95 -5.74
C LEU A 50 0.48 -2.28 -6.32
N LEU A 51 0.31 -2.48 -7.62
CA LEU A 51 0.84 -3.65 -8.32
C LEU A 51 2.38 -3.68 -8.29
N HIS A 52 3.05 -2.54 -8.48
CA HIS A 52 4.50 -2.43 -8.30
C HIS A 52 4.92 -2.80 -6.87
N ALA A 53 4.21 -2.32 -5.84
CA ALA A 53 4.51 -2.69 -4.45
C ALA A 53 4.40 -4.20 -4.24
N ILE A 54 3.32 -4.83 -4.74
CA ILE A 54 3.12 -6.28 -4.67
C ILE A 54 4.26 -7.04 -5.37
N VAL A 55 4.63 -6.61 -6.58
CA VAL A 55 5.72 -7.23 -7.35
C VAL A 55 7.04 -7.15 -6.56
N ALA A 56 7.41 -5.97 -6.06
CA ALA A 56 8.62 -5.80 -5.26
C ALA A 56 8.63 -6.77 -4.06
N THR A 57 7.55 -6.85 -3.30
CA THR A 57 7.47 -7.67 -2.09
C THR A 57 7.44 -9.18 -2.35
N THR A 58 6.91 -9.61 -3.50
CA THR A 58 6.67 -11.04 -3.79
C THR A 58 7.67 -11.72 -4.70
N LEU A 59 8.53 -10.95 -5.40
CA LEU A 59 9.56 -11.50 -6.28
C LEU A 59 10.47 -12.53 -5.58
N ARG A 60 10.70 -12.35 -4.26
CA ARG A 60 11.46 -13.29 -3.40
C ARG A 60 10.82 -14.69 -3.31
N PHE A 61 9.51 -14.81 -3.49
CA PHE A 61 8.78 -16.09 -3.41
C PHE A 61 8.61 -16.75 -4.79
N CYS A 62 8.85 -16.00 -5.87
CA CYS A 62 8.67 -16.50 -7.22
C CYS A 62 9.78 -17.47 -7.62
N LYS A 63 9.41 -18.69 -8.00
CA LYS A 63 10.32 -19.77 -8.45
C LYS A 63 10.26 -20.02 -9.96
N ASP A 64 9.64 -19.13 -10.72
CA ASP A 64 9.52 -19.27 -12.17
C ASP A 64 10.91 -19.22 -12.84
N PRO A 65 11.29 -20.24 -13.64
CA PRO A 65 12.60 -20.28 -14.31
C PRO A 65 12.78 -19.18 -15.37
N ARG A 66 11.69 -18.57 -15.85
CA ARG A 66 11.74 -17.47 -16.84
C ARG A 66 12.29 -16.16 -16.25
N LEU A 67 12.28 -16.02 -14.93
CA LEU A 67 12.81 -14.86 -14.22
C LEU A 67 14.23 -15.15 -13.73
N SER A 68 15.23 -14.67 -14.48
CA SER A 68 16.62 -14.72 -14.01
C SER A 68 16.80 -13.88 -12.73
N PRO A 69 17.81 -14.18 -11.89
CA PRO A 69 18.09 -13.37 -10.70
C PRO A 69 18.30 -11.88 -11.02
N GLU A 70 18.95 -11.59 -12.15
CA GLU A 70 19.20 -10.23 -12.64
C GLU A 70 17.88 -9.53 -13.02
N MET A 71 16.98 -10.22 -13.71
CA MET A 71 15.64 -9.69 -14.03
C MET A 71 14.83 -9.42 -12.77
N LYS A 72 14.88 -10.32 -11.77
CA LYS A 72 14.20 -10.10 -10.49
C LYS A 72 14.75 -8.85 -9.78
N ALA A 73 16.06 -8.68 -9.74
CA ALA A 73 16.68 -7.50 -9.15
C ALA A 73 16.29 -6.22 -9.90
N HIS A 74 16.23 -6.26 -11.23
CA HIS A 74 15.79 -5.14 -12.05
C HIS A 74 14.31 -4.76 -11.77
N TYR A 75 13.39 -5.72 -11.85
CA TYR A 75 11.97 -5.46 -11.58
C TYR A 75 11.72 -4.99 -10.14
N HIS A 76 12.47 -5.53 -9.18
CA HIS A 76 12.43 -5.08 -7.79
C HIS A 76 12.85 -3.61 -7.68
N ALA A 77 14.00 -3.25 -8.26
CA ALA A 77 14.53 -1.89 -8.20
C ALA A 77 13.59 -0.87 -8.86
N VAL A 78 13.07 -1.19 -10.05
CA VAL A 78 12.11 -0.34 -10.77
C VAL A 78 10.83 -0.17 -9.96
N SER A 79 10.23 -1.28 -9.50
CA SER A 79 8.96 -1.24 -8.77
C SER A 79 9.08 -0.51 -7.43
N LYS A 80 10.18 -0.73 -6.70
CA LYS A 80 10.50 0.00 -5.47
C LYS A 80 10.58 1.50 -5.73
N HIS A 81 11.30 1.91 -6.77
CA HIS A 81 11.50 3.31 -7.08
C HIS A 81 10.18 4.01 -7.45
N THR A 82 9.36 3.36 -8.28
CA THR A 82 8.03 3.87 -8.67
C THR A 82 7.14 4.13 -7.47
N VAL A 83 7.06 3.20 -6.52
CA VAL A 83 6.24 3.34 -5.31
C VAL A 83 6.75 4.47 -4.42
N GLN A 84 8.08 4.59 -4.27
CA GLN A 84 8.68 5.65 -3.45
C GLN A 84 8.39 7.03 -4.01
N ILE A 85 8.57 7.24 -5.32
CA ILE A 85 8.26 8.52 -5.97
C ILE A 85 6.78 8.85 -5.79
N TYR A 86 5.89 7.90 -6.09
CA TYR A 86 4.45 8.14 -6.01
C TYR A 86 4.00 8.54 -4.59
N ALA A 87 4.51 7.86 -3.57
CA ALA A 87 4.15 8.16 -2.18
C ALA A 87 4.79 9.45 -1.63
N MET A 88 5.86 9.95 -2.25
CA MET A 88 6.44 11.26 -1.95
C MET A 88 5.66 12.40 -2.61
N GLU A 89 5.13 12.18 -3.80
CA GLU A 89 4.36 13.19 -4.55
C GLU A 89 2.91 13.30 -4.08
N ARG A 90 2.33 12.21 -3.55
CA ARG A 90 0.91 12.11 -3.22
C ARG A 90 0.69 11.54 -1.83
N VAL A 91 0.01 12.32 -0.99
CA VAL A 91 -0.45 11.88 0.33
C VAL A 91 -1.90 11.44 0.19
N SER A 92 -2.10 10.13 -0.04
CA SER A 92 -3.42 9.50 -0.13
C SER A 92 -3.42 8.12 0.51
N VAL A 93 -4.61 7.58 0.78
CA VAL A 93 -4.76 6.24 1.39
C VAL A 93 -4.18 5.16 0.47
N GLU A 94 -4.37 5.27 -0.85
CA GLU A 94 -3.86 4.32 -1.84
C GLU A 94 -2.33 4.37 -1.93
N ALA A 95 -1.74 5.57 -1.93
CA ALA A 95 -0.29 5.76 -1.89
C ALA A 95 0.31 5.15 -0.62
N LEU A 96 -0.34 5.38 0.53
CA LEU A 96 0.08 4.84 1.82
C LEU A 96 0.00 3.31 1.86
N ARG A 97 -1.08 2.70 1.32
CA ARG A 97 -1.20 1.23 1.21
C ARG A 97 -0.04 0.62 0.43
N ALA A 98 0.29 1.18 -0.73
CA ALA A 98 1.42 0.71 -1.53
C ALA A 98 2.76 0.88 -0.78
N LEU A 99 2.94 2.01 -0.10
CA LEU A 99 4.15 2.30 0.67
C LEU A 99 4.35 1.34 1.85
N VAL A 100 3.29 1.01 2.60
CA VAL A 100 3.35 0.05 3.72
C VAL A 100 3.74 -1.34 3.24
N ILE A 101 3.17 -1.80 2.11
CA ILE A 101 3.51 -3.10 1.50
C ILE A 101 5.00 -3.14 1.09
N LEU A 102 5.52 -2.05 0.53
CA LEU A 102 6.94 -1.94 0.19
C LEU A 102 7.83 -1.88 1.44
N CYS A 103 7.39 -1.17 2.49
CA CYS A 103 8.15 -1.06 3.73
C CYS A 103 8.35 -2.42 4.41
N LEU A 104 7.34 -3.30 4.35
CA LEU A 104 7.44 -4.69 4.81
C LEU A 104 8.58 -5.46 4.11
N ASP A 105 8.75 -5.23 2.80
CA ASP A 105 9.84 -5.84 2.01
C ASP A 105 11.22 -5.32 2.47
N GLU A 106 11.35 -4.00 2.62
CA GLU A 106 12.61 -3.33 2.96
C GLU A 106 13.07 -3.64 4.38
N LEU A 107 12.16 -3.63 5.36
CA LEU A 107 12.46 -3.96 6.76
C LEU A 107 12.82 -5.44 6.92
N GLY A 108 12.21 -6.32 6.12
CA GLY A 108 12.52 -7.75 6.13
C GLY A 108 13.85 -8.10 5.46
N THR A 109 14.46 -7.19 4.72
CA THR A 109 15.71 -7.44 3.95
C THR A 109 16.88 -6.58 4.38
N SER A 110 16.63 -5.40 4.96
CA SER A 110 17.67 -4.45 5.33
C SER A 110 17.36 -3.79 6.68
N ASN A 111 18.32 -3.86 7.61
CA ASN A 111 18.27 -3.11 8.87
C ASN A 111 18.96 -1.75 8.75
N GLY A 112 18.76 -1.10 7.59
CA GLY A 112 19.46 0.13 7.23
C GLY A 112 18.61 1.39 7.49
N PRO A 113 19.24 2.58 7.43
CA PRO A 113 18.52 3.86 7.54
C PRO A 113 17.43 4.05 6.46
N ARG A 114 17.52 3.31 5.34
CA ARG A 114 16.51 3.32 4.28
C ARG A 114 15.13 2.84 4.75
N GLY A 115 15.07 1.72 5.49
CA GLY A 115 13.81 1.21 6.03
C GLY A 115 13.20 2.17 7.05
N TRP A 116 14.02 2.75 7.92
CA TRP A 116 13.60 3.77 8.88
C TRP A 116 13.07 5.05 8.22
N ASN A 117 13.69 5.49 7.11
CA ASN A 117 13.18 6.64 6.36
C ASN A 117 11.79 6.36 5.77
N LEU A 118 11.53 5.15 5.27
CA LEU A 118 10.20 4.76 4.79
C LEU A 118 9.18 4.73 5.94
N LEU A 119 9.56 4.19 7.10
CA LEU A 119 8.72 4.22 8.30
C LEU A 119 8.38 5.64 8.74
N ALA A 120 9.35 6.55 8.73
CA ALA A 120 9.13 7.95 9.07
C ALA A 120 8.13 8.62 8.10
N LEU A 121 8.26 8.34 6.80
CA LEU A 121 7.33 8.83 5.78
C LEU A 121 5.92 8.26 5.99
N ILE A 122 5.79 6.96 6.27
CA ILE A 122 4.50 6.31 6.59
C ILE A 122 3.86 6.98 7.81
N ALA A 123 4.60 7.13 8.91
CA ALA A 123 4.09 7.74 10.14
C ALA A 123 3.63 9.19 9.91
N GLN A 124 4.38 9.95 9.11
CA GLN A 124 3.98 11.31 8.73
C GLN A 124 2.70 11.31 7.89
N ASN A 125 2.59 10.42 6.89
CA ASN A 125 1.42 10.31 6.03
C ASN A 125 0.17 9.89 6.81
N VAL A 126 0.29 8.93 7.74
CA VAL A 126 -0.81 8.52 8.64
C VAL A 126 -1.36 9.71 9.43
N ARG A 127 -0.47 10.55 9.98
CA ARG A 127 -0.87 11.76 10.73
C ARG A 127 -1.47 12.85 9.84
N GLN A 128 -0.99 13.00 8.62
CA GLN A 128 -1.53 13.98 7.66
C GLN A 128 -2.91 13.58 7.14
N LEU A 129 -3.15 12.27 7.03
CA LEU A 129 -4.42 11.66 6.62
C LEU A 129 -5.39 11.44 7.79
N ASP A 130 -4.96 11.70 9.01
CA ASP A 130 -5.78 11.58 10.22
C ASP A 130 -6.42 10.20 10.41
N LEU A 131 -5.73 9.13 9.98
CA LEU A 131 -6.26 7.76 10.02
C LEU A 131 -6.38 7.20 11.45
N CYS A 132 -5.88 7.94 12.44
CA CYS A 132 -5.95 7.59 13.86
C CYS A 132 -7.22 8.12 14.55
N GLU A 133 -7.98 9.02 13.93
CA GLU A 133 -9.22 9.56 14.50
C GLU A 133 -10.42 8.74 14.03
N GLU A 134 -11.09 8.05 14.96
CA GLU A 134 -12.34 7.33 14.68
C GLU A 134 -13.54 8.26 14.90
N SER A 135 -14.05 8.88 13.84
CA SER A 135 -15.20 9.79 13.92
C SER A 135 -16.57 9.08 14.00
N SER A 136 -16.61 7.75 13.87
CA SER A 136 -17.84 6.97 13.67
C SER A 136 -18.01 5.87 14.72
N VAL A 137 -17.90 6.21 16.01
CA VAL A 137 -18.46 5.31 17.04
C VAL A 137 -19.95 5.64 17.14
N PHE A 138 -20.84 4.65 17.00
CA PHE A 138 -22.28 4.84 17.20
C PHE A 138 -22.65 5.38 18.61
N LEU A 139 -21.67 5.43 19.53
CA LEU A 139 -21.78 5.93 20.90
C LEU A 139 -20.97 7.22 21.14
N SER A 140 -20.31 7.80 20.14
CA SER A 140 -19.66 9.10 20.31
C SER A 140 -20.74 10.18 20.31
N ALA A 141 -20.84 10.90 21.43
CA ALA A 141 -21.69 12.08 21.57
C ALA A 141 -21.41 13.07 20.43
N ASP A 142 -22.46 13.74 19.97
CA ASP A 142 -22.48 14.64 18.83
C ASP A 142 -21.17 15.45 18.69
N ALA A 143 -20.58 15.37 17.50
CA ALA A 143 -19.30 15.96 17.13
C ALA A 143 -19.30 17.51 17.10
N GLU A 144 -20.23 18.17 17.79
CA GLU A 144 -20.36 19.63 17.80
C GLU A 144 -19.45 20.33 18.81
N ASP A 145 -18.82 19.62 19.76
CA ASP A 145 -18.14 20.26 20.90
C ASP A 145 -16.64 19.93 21.10
N MET A 146 -15.95 19.33 20.12
CA MET A 146 -14.50 19.09 20.26
C MET A 146 -13.66 20.27 19.73
N PRO A 147 -12.89 20.98 20.58
CA PRO A 147 -12.04 22.06 20.11
C PRO A 147 -10.94 21.50 19.21
N GLN A 148 -10.98 21.88 17.94
CA GLN A 148 -9.95 21.54 16.96
C GLN A 148 -8.63 22.20 17.36
N THR A 149 -7.81 21.47 18.12
CA THR A 149 -6.48 21.90 18.49
C THR A 149 -5.48 21.45 17.42
N GLY A 150 -4.77 22.42 16.85
CA GLY A 150 -3.60 22.19 16.02
C GLY A 150 -3.81 22.42 14.52
N SER A 151 -3.50 23.64 14.10
CA SER A 151 -3.34 24.09 12.70
C SER A 151 -2.17 23.38 11.99
N MET A 152 -2.31 22.08 11.73
CA MET A 152 -1.55 21.39 10.69
C MET A 152 -2.51 21.23 9.52
N ARG A 153 -2.09 21.54 8.28
CA ARG A 153 -2.91 21.30 7.07
C ARG A 153 -3.20 19.80 6.99
N ARG A 154 -4.27 19.34 7.65
CA ARG A 154 -4.80 17.99 7.52
C ARG A 154 -5.33 17.89 6.10
N VAL A 155 -4.94 16.83 5.40
CA VAL A 155 -5.60 16.48 4.15
C VAL A 155 -6.99 16.03 4.57
N VAL A 156 -8.00 16.84 4.24
CA VAL A 156 -9.40 16.46 4.48
C VAL A 156 -9.68 15.27 3.57
N ASN A 157 -9.58 14.07 4.13
CA ASN A 157 -9.94 12.87 3.40
C ASN A 157 -11.44 12.84 3.19
N ALA A 158 -11.86 12.38 2.01
CA ALA A 158 -13.26 12.07 1.77
C ALA A 158 -13.73 11.02 2.80
N PRO A 159 -14.99 11.11 3.25
CA PRO A 159 -15.59 10.07 4.08
C PRO A 159 -15.49 8.72 3.36
N PRO A 160 -15.31 7.60 4.07
CA PRO A 160 -15.23 6.29 3.46
C PRO A 160 -16.56 5.95 2.77
N ASP A 161 -16.49 5.44 1.54
CA ASP A 161 -17.66 5.09 0.73
C ASP A 161 -18.30 3.76 1.17
N SER A 162 -17.54 2.92 1.90
CA SER A 162 -17.99 1.61 2.35
C SER A 162 -17.33 1.16 3.65
N TRP A 163 -17.97 0.22 4.35
CA TRP A 163 -17.39 -0.43 5.52
C TRP A 163 -16.04 -1.09 5.21
N ILE A 164 -15.87 -1.66 4.01
CA ILE A 164 -14.60 -2.29 3.59
C ILE A 164 -13.49 -1.26 3.51
N GLU A 165 -13.79 -0.06 2.99
CA GLU A 165 -12.81 1.02 2.90
C GLU A 165 -12.44 1.57 4.28
N ASP A 166 -13.44 1.78 5.13
CA ASP A 166 -13.28 2.25 6.52
C ASP A 166 -12.43 1.28 7.35
N GLU A 167 -12.76 -0.01 7.30
CA GLU A 167 -11.98 -1.08 7.92
C GLU A 167 -10.56 -1.17 7.32
N GLY A 168 -10.41 -0.92 6.02
CA GLY A 168 -9.10 -0.85 5.36
C GLY A 168 -8.24 0.31 5.86
N ARG A 169 -8.84 1.46 6.18
CA ARG A 169 -8.15 2.62 6.79
C ARG A 169 -7.70 2.31 8.21
N ARG A 170 -8.55 1.67 9.03
CA ARG A 170 -8.18 1.21 10.39
C ARG A 170 -6.98 0.26 10.36
N ARG A 171 -7.03 -0.78 9.53
CA ARG A 171 -5.93 -1.74 9.40
C ARG A 171 -4.63 -1.07 8.99
N LEU A 172 -4.70 -0.09 8.09
CA LEU A 172 -3.53 0.66 7.65
C LEU A 172 -2.91 1.52 8.77
N CYS A 173 -3.70 1.98 9.73
CA CYS A 173 -3.19 2.67 10.92
C CYS A 173 -2.56 1.70 11.94
N TRP A 174 -3.11 0.48 12.06
CA TRP A 174 -2.62 -0.52 13.00
C TRP A 174 -1.35 -1.23 12.52
N MET A 175 -1.15 -1.32 11.21
CA MET A 175 0.06 -1.87 10.57
C MET A 175 1.22 -0.89 10.61
#